data_AF-A0A9E1ZH53-F1
#
_entry.id   AF-A0A9E1ZH53-F1
#
_cell.length_a   1.000
_cell.length_b   1.000
_cell.length_c   1.000
_cell.angle_alpha   90.00
_cell.angle_beta   90.00
_cell.angle_gamma   90.00
#
_symmetry.space_group_name_H-M   'P 1'
#
loop_
_entity.id
_entity.type
_entity.pdbx_description
1 polymer ?
#
loop_
_entity_poly.entity_id
_entity_poly.type
_entity_poly.pdbx_seq_one_letter_code
_entity_poly.pdbx_strand_id
1 'polypeptide(L)'
;MDALTSRNPASWLTIFGPGAIMASLTIGSGELIFSSRGGAVFGYQLLSLFLAVCVFKWALVFATARHMLLTGAHPFQRWMDLPGPRGWLPMAFLLLAIVSFPVWVSFHAGTLGTLASGLLHPQTSDTGTHLLWGIVILLVVIGLTFTGSYKRLEKLQLLFVLLMLVAVTVSLFLINPEWGELLAGFVNVAPPDYPGWITEHPDISKRPVWVELSSYVGVIGGGRLRLPRLRHLLA
;
A
#
# COMPACT_ATOMS: atom_id res chain seq x y z
N MET A 1 -18.26 -7.05 -25.51
CA MET A 1 -19.54 -6.67 -24.86
C MET A 1 -20.34 -7.91 -24.47
N ASP A 2 -20.20 -9.02 -25.21
CA ASP A 2 -20.87 -10.30 -24.94
C ASP A 2 -20.61 -10.92 -23.55
N ALA A 3 -19.46 -10.64 -22.94
CA ALA A 3 -19.15 -11.11 -21.59
C ALA A 3 -19.95 -10.39 -20.48
N LEU A 4 -20.44 -9.16 -20.71
CA LEU A 4 -21.25 -8.41 -19.73
C LEU A 4 -22.72 -8.83 -19.71
N THR A 5 -23.20 -9.42 -20.81
CA THR A 5 -24.58 -9.91 -20.98
C THR A 5 -24.68 -11.44 -20.89
N SER A 6 -23.54 -12.11 -20.78
CA SER A 6 -23.42 -13.56 -20.62
C SER A 6 -23.91 -14.03 -19.25
N ARG A 7 -24.78 -15.04 -19.24
CA ARG A 7 -25.19 -15.76 -18.01
C ARG A 7 -24.11 -16.71 -17.47
N ASN A 8 -22.99 -16.89 -18.19
CA ASN A 8 -21.91 -17.79 -17.79
C ASN A 8 -20.89 -17.04 -16.92
N PRO A 9 -20.70 -17.42 -15.64
CA PRO A 9 -19.76 -16.75 -14.74
C PRO A 9 -18.30 -16.82 -15.22
N ALA A 10 -17.94 -17.82 -16.05
CA ALA A 10 -16.59 -17.92 -16.61
C ALA A 10 -16.29 -16.80 -17.63
N SER A 11 -17.31 -16.29 -18.34
CA SER A 11 -17.12 -15.15 -19.25
C SER A 11 -16.76 -13.88 -18.49
N TRP A 12 -17.17 -13.75 -17.22
CA TRP A 12 -16.92 -12.56 -16.40
C TRP A 12 -15.45 -12.45 -16.00
N LEU A 13 -14.73 -13.58 -15.92
CA LEU A 13 -13.30 -13.62 -15.67
C LEU A 13 -12.48 -12.95 -16.78
N THR A 14 -12.99 -12.91 -18.01
CA THR A 14 -12.32 -12.21 -19.12
C THR A 14 -12.33 -10.68 -18.95
N ILE A 15 -13.24 -10.14 -18.14
CA ILE A 15 -13.34 -8.71 -17.83
C ILE A 15 -12.58 -8.37 -16.52
N PHE A 16 -12.08 -9.37 -15.79
CA PHE A 16 -11.38 -9.19 -14.52
C PHE A 16 -10.01 -8.50 -14.65
N GLY A 17 -9.37 -8.58 -15.82
CA GLY A 17 -7.99 -8.09 -16.06
C GLY A 17 -7.73 -6.66 -15.57
N PRO A 18 -8.46 -5.63 -16.05
CA PRO A 18 -8.29 -4.26 -15.58
C PRO A 18 -8.51 -4.08 -14.07
N GLY A 19 -9.47 -4.83 -13.49
CA GLY A 19 -9.74 -4.83 -12.05
C GLY A 19 -8.58 -5.43 -11.25
N ALA A 20 -7.98 -6.50 -11.74
CA ALA A 20 -6.80 -7.13 -11.12
C ALA A 20 -5.58 -6.19 -11.15
N ILE A 21 -5.36 -5.49 -12.26
CA ILE A 21 -4.29 -4.49 -12.38
C ILE A 21 -4.53 -3.36 -11.36
N MET A 22 -5.74 -2.79 -11.33
CA MET A 22 -6.10 -1.75 -10.35
C MET A 22 -5.92 -2.23 -8.91
N ALA A 23 -6.38 -3.44 -8.58
CA ALA A 23 -6.19 -4.01 -7.25
C ALA A 23 -4.71 -4.16 -6.90
N SER A 24 -3.88 -4.65 -7.84
CA SER A 24 -2.44 -4.79 -7.63
C SER A 24 -1.73 -3.46 -7.38
N LEU A 25 -2.18 -2.38 -8.04
CA LEU A 25 -1.63 -1.04 -7.86
C LEU A 25 -1.98 -0.44 -6.50
N THR A 26 -3.10 -0.86 -5.92
CA THR A 26 -3.49 -0.39 -4.58
C THR A 26 -2.71 -1.05 -3.46
N ILE A 27 -2.03 -2.17 -3.71
CA ILE A 27 -1.22 -2.88 -2.71
C ILE A 27 0.19 -2.27 -2.68
N GLY A 28 0.44 -1.47 -1.64
CA GLY A 28 1.72 -0.80 -1.45
C GLY A 28 2.62 -1.49 -0.42
N SER A 29 3.94 -1.31 -0.53
CA SER A 29 4.92 -1.71 0.50
C SER A 29 4.56 -1.17 1.89
N GLY A 30 4.01 0.05 1.96
CA GLY A 30 3.53 0.64 3.21
C GLY A 30 2.38 -0.15 3.84
N GLU A 31 1.39 -0.59 3.05
CA GLU A 31 0.26 -1.34 3.58
C GLU A 31 0.71 -2.66 4.22
N LEU A 32 1.71 -3.35 3.65
CA LEU A 32 2.22 -4.62 4.17
C LEU A 32 2.96 -4.45 5.51
N ILE A 33 3.84 -3.45 5.61
CA ILE A 33 4.64 -3.21 6.82
C ILE A 33 3.74 -2.71 7.95
N PHE A 34 2.87 -1.75 7.66
CA PHE A 34 2.02 -1.12 8.66
C PHE A 34 0.86 -2.02 9.09
N SER A 35 0.29 -2.85 8.21
CA SER A 35 -0.72 -3.85 8.62
C SER A 35 -0.13 -4.92 9.53
N SER A 36 1.07 -5.42 9.21
CA SER A 36 1.77 -6.41 10.05
C SER A 36 2.09 -5.83 11.44
N ARG A 37 2.59 -4.59 11.47
CA ARG A 37 2.84 -3.88 12.74
C ARG A 37 1.55 -3.61 13.52
N GLY A 38 0.50 -3.16 12.85
CA GLY A 38 -0.80 -2.90 13.46
C GLY A 38 -1.40 -4.16 14.08
N GLY A 39 -1.31 -5.30 13.37
CA GLY A 39 -1.72 -6.61 13.88
C GLY A 39 -0.87 -7.10 15.05
N ALA A 40 0.45 -6.85 15.04
CA ALA A 40 1.31 -7.19 16.18
C ALA A 40 1.01 -6.36 17.43
N VAL A 41 0.59 -5.10 17.26
CA VAL A 41 0.32 -4.16 18.35
C VAL A 41 -1.10 -4.30 18.91
N PHE A 42 -2.11 -4.40 18.06
CA PHE A 42 -3.54 -4.36 18.46
C PHE A 42 -4.29 -5.68 18.23
N GLY A 43 -3.63 -6.71 17.68
CA GLY A 43 -4.24 -8.01 17.43
C GLY A 43 -5.48 -7.92 16.54
N TYR A 44 -6.51 -8.71 16.87
CA TYR A 44 -7.73 -8.80 16.06
C TYR A 44 -8.67 -7.59 16.15
N GLN A 45 -8.44 -6.69 17.11
CA GLN A 45 -9.28 -5.49 17.33
C GLN A 45 -9.22 -4.52 16.13
N LEU A 46 -8.15 -4.58 15.34
CA LEU A 46 -7.94 -3.69 14.21
C LEU A 46 -8.65 -4.16 12.91
N LEU A 47 -9.15 -5.41 12.87
CA LEU A 47 -9.74 -6.00 11.66
C LEU A 47 -10.99 -5.24 11.21
N SER A 48 -11.88 -4.87 12.13
CA SER A 48 -13.11 -4.12 11.82
C SER A 48 -12.79 -2.75 11.21
N LEU A 49 -11.77 -2.06 11.74
CA LEU A 49 -11.28 -0.79 11.19
C LEU A 49 -10.71 -0.96 9.78
N PHE A 50 -9.87 -1.99 9.57
CA PHE A 50 -9.31 -2.27 8.24
C PHE A 50 -10.40 -2.66 7.23
N LEU A 51 -11.39 -3.43 7.65
CA LEU A 51 -12.55 -3.77 6.82
C LEU A 51 -13.30 -2.50 6.40
N ALA A 52 -13.58 -1.59 7.35
CA ALA A 52 -14.23 -0.32 7.05
C ALA A 52 -13.42 0.50 6.03
N VAL A 53 -12.10 0.61 6.21
CA VAL A 53 -11.21 1.31 5.26
C VAL A 53 -11.24 0.65 3.88
N CYS A 54 -11.23 -0.68 3.80
CA CYS A 54 -11.34 -1.42 2.53
C CYS A 54 -12.68 -1.15 1.84
N VAL A 55 -13.79 -1.10 2.57
CA VAL A 55 -15.11 -0.78 2.01
C VAL A 55 -15.16 0.66 1.50
N PHE A 56 -14.62 1.62 2.26
CA PHE A 56 -14.52 3.02 1.80
C PHE A 56 -13.62 3.14 0.56
N LYS A 57 -12.46 2.46 0.54
CA LYS A 57 -11.54 2.44 -0.60
C LYS A 57 -12.24 1.85 -1.83
N TRP A 58 -12.96 0.75 -1.67
CA TRP A 58 -13.76 0.15 -2.74
C TRP A 58 -14.84 1.12 -3.26
N ALA A 59 -15.59 1.77 -2.37
CA ALA A 59 -16.62 2.72 -2.76
C ALA A 59 -16.05 3.91 -3.56
N LEU A 60 -14.89 4.44 -3.15
CA LEU A 60 -14.19 5.52 -3.86
C LEU A 60 -13.68 5.08 -5.24
N VAL A 61 -13.03 3.93 -5.32
CA VAL A 61 -12.53 3.38 -6.61
C VAL A 61 -13.68 3.04 -7.54
N PHE A 62 -14.75 2.45 -7.01
CA PHE A 62 -15.94 2.12 -7.80
C PHE A 62 -16.65 3.38 -8.31
N ALA A 63 -16.85 4.39 -7.46
CA ALA A 63 -17.50 5.64 -7.86
C ALA A 63 -16.69 6.38 -8.94
N THR A 64 -15.36 6.46 -8.78
CA THR A 64 -14.48 7.11 -9.76
C THR A 64 -14.43 6.35 -11.08
N ALA A 65 -14.31 5.02 -11.05
CA ALA A 65 -14.34 4.19 -12.26
C ALA A 65 -15.69 4.30 -12.98
N ARG A 66 -16.81 4.24 -12.25
CA ARG A 66 -18.15 4.41 -12.81
C ARG A 66 -18.30 5.79 -13.46
N HIS A 67 -17.80 6.84 -12.83
CA HIS A 67 -17.84 8.20 -13.37
C HIS A 67 -17.06 8.32 -14.69
N MET A 68 -15.86 7.74 -14.76
CA MET A 68 -15.05 7.71 -15.99
C MET A 68 -15.78 6.98 -17.12
N LEU A 69 -16.38 5.82 -16.82
CA LEU A 69 -17.09 5.00 -17.82
C LEU A 69 -18.36 5.68 -18.35
N LEU A 70 -19.13 6.34 -17.50
CA LEU A 70 -20.40 6.97 -17.89
C LEU A 70 -20.21 8.30 -18.61
N THR A 71 -19.21 9.10 -18.20
CA THR A 71 -19.04 10.46 -18.73
C THR A 71 -17.95 10.56 -19.80
N GLY A 72 -17.08 9.54 -19.91
CA GLY A 72 -15.87 9.59 -20.75
C GLY A 72 -14.83 10.61 -20.30
N ALA A 73 -15.08 11.36 -19.22
CA ALA A 73 -14.23 12.43 -18.73
C ALA A 73 -13.31 11.93 -17.62
N HIS A 74 -12.03 12.27 -17.71
CA HIS A 74 -11.06 11.96 -16.67
C HIS A 74 -11.34 12.80 -15.40
N PRO A 75 -11.18 12.29 -14.17
CA PRO A 75 -11.41 13.05 -12.94
C PRO A 75 -10.66 14.38 -12.88
N PHE A 76 -9.41 14.43 -13.35
CA PHE A 76 -8.64 15.67 -13.48
C PHE A 76 -9.35 16.74 -14.32
N GLN A 77 -10.11 16.37 -15.34
CA GLN A 77 -10.90 17.33 -16.12
C GLN A 77 -12.02 17.91 -15.28
N ARG A 78 -12.74 17.07 -14.54
CA ARG A 78 -13.80 17.52 -13.62
C ARG A 78 -13.27 18.38 -12.47
N TRP A 79 -12.03 18.15 -12.06
CA TRP A 79 -11.38 18.98 -11.05
C TRP A 79 -11.06 20.40 -11.55
N MET A 80 -11.02 20.63 -12.86
CA MET A 80 -10.91 21.98 -13.41
C MET A 80 -12.23 22.76 -13.34
N ASP A 81 -13.36 22.07 -13.21
CA ASP A 81 -14.70 22.65 -13.11
C ASP A 81 -15.09 22.99 -11.66
N LEU A 82 -14.23 22.70 -10.68
CA LEU A 82 -14.46 23.00 -9.27
C LEU A 82 -14.45 24.52 -9.01
N PRO A 83 -15.26 25.02 -8.05
CA PRO A 83 -15.32 26.45 -7.73
C PRO A 83 -13.98 26.94 -7.18
N GLY A 84 -13.32 27.85 -7.90
CA GLY A 84 -12.02 28.41 -7.55
C GLY A 84 -11.22 28.85 -8.78
N PRO A 85 -9.92 29.17 -8.64
CA PRO A 85 -9.04 29.39 -9.77
C PRO A 85 -9.02 28.14 -10.66
N ARG A 86 -9.22 28.32 -11.97
CA ARG A 86 -9.28 27.20 -12.93
C ARG A 86 -8.04 26.32 -12.78
N GLY A 87 -8.26 25.04 -12.44
CA GLY A 87 -7.18 24.05 -12.33
C GLY A 87 -6.31 24.17 -11.08
N TRP A 88 -6.71 24.92 -10.04
CA TRP A 88 -5.91 25.01 -8.80
C TRP A 88 -5.65 23.63 -8.18
N LEU A 89 -6.68 22.77 -8.14
CA LEU A 89 -6.59 21.47 -7.46
C LEU A 89 -5.68 20.48 -8.22
N PRO A 90 -5.81 20.28 -9.54
CA PRO A 90 -4.82 19.56 -10.33
C PRO A 90 -3.41 20.11 -10.20
N MET A 91 -3.24 21.45 -10.19
CA MET A 91 -1.94 22.10 -10.03
C MET A 91 -1.33 21.81 -8.65
N ALA A 92 -2.12 21.85 -7.58
CA ALA A 92 -1.67 21.52 -6.24
C ALA A 92 -1.20 20.06 -6.15
N PHE A 93 -1.96 19.12 -6.73
CA PHE A 93 -1.53 17.72 -6.80
C PHE A 93 -0.27 17.52 -7.64
N LEU A 94 -0.11 18.26 -8.74
CA LEU A 94 1.11 18.23 -9.56
C LEU A 94 2.32 18.73 -8.77
N LEU A 95 2.21 19.86 -8.06
CA LEU A 95 3.29 20.38 -7.23
C LEU A 95 3.66 19.41 -6.11
N LEU A 96 2.66 18.82 -5.45
CA LEU A 96 2.89 17.77 -4.45
C LEU A 96 3.55 16.54 -5.07
N ALA A 97 3.15 16.14 -6.27
CA ALA A 97 3.73 15.02 -6.99
C ALA A 97 5.22 15.27 -7.30
N ILE A 98 5.57 16.44 -7.83
CA ILE A 98 6.97 16.78 -8.16
C ILE A 98 7.89 16.61 -6.94
N VAL A 99 7.42 16.99 -5.75
CA VAL A 99 8.19 16.85 -4.50
C VAL A 99 8.16 15.41 -3.98
N SER A 100 7.01 14.74 -4.05
CA SER A 100 6.80 13.44 -3.39
C SER A 100 7.32 12.26 -4.20
N PHE A 101 7.24 12.30 -5.53
CA PHE A 101 7.65 11.19 -6.40
C PHE A 101 9.14 10.84 -6.26
N PRO A 102 10.09 11.80 -6.27
CA PRO A 102 11.50 11.47 -6.06
C PRO A 102 11.74 10.81 -4.70
N VAL A 103 11.12 11.33 -3.64
CA VAL A 103 11.22 10.75 -2.28
C VAL A 103 10.67 9.32 -2.25
N TRP A 104 9.55 9.08 -2.94
CA TRP A 104 8.93 7.76 -3.02
C TRP A 104 9.78 6.76 -3.81
N VAL A 105 10.33 7.18 -4.95
CA VAL A 105 11.23 6.35 -5.78
C VAL A 105 12.52 6.03 -5.02
N SER A 106 13.14 7.04 -4.37
CA SER A 106 14.33 6.84 -3.55
C SER A 106 14.09 5.91 -2.36
N PHE A 107 12.90 5.94 -1.76
CA PHE A 107 12.54 5.02 -0.69
C PHE A 107 12.56 3.56 -1.16
N HIS A 108 11.92 3.24 -2.30
CA HIS A 108 11.91 1.87 -2.84
C HIS A 108 13.31 1.40 -3.24
N ALA A 109 14.06 2.23 -3.97
CA ALA A 109 15.44 1.93 -4.34
C ALA A 109 16.33 1.71 -3.11
N GLY A 110 16.16 2.53 -2.07
CA GLY A 110 16.86 2.39 -0.80
C GLY A 110 16.54 1.08 -0.09
N THR A 111 15.25 0.72 0.04
CA THR A 111 14.85 -0.54 0.69
C THR A 111 15.41 -1.77 -0.02
N LEU A 112 15.40 -1.79 -1.36
CA LEU A 112 15.98 -2.87 -2.14
C LEU A 112 17.51 -2.88 -2.05
N GLY A 113 18.15 -1.70 -1.99
CA GLY A 113 19.59 -1.57 -1.77
C GLY A 113 20.02 -2.10 -0.41
N THR A 114 19.25 -1.84 0.65
CA THR A 114 19.48 -2.40 1.99
C THR A 114 19.40 -3.92 1.97
N LEU A 115 18.35 -4.48 1.34
CA LEU A 115 18.17 -5.92 1.20
C LEU A 115 19.33 -6.56 0.41
N ALA A 116 19.68 -5.99 -0.75
CA ALA A 116 20.74 -6.52 -1.61
C ALA A 116 22.10 -6.48 -0.90
N SER A 117 22.41 -5.38 -0.21
CA SER A 117 23.64 -5.27 0.57
C SER A 117 23.70 -6.27 1.72
N GLY A 118 22.60 -6.50 2.44
CA GLY A 118 22.56 -7.47 3.54
C GLY A 118 22.75 -8.92 3.06
N LEU A 119 22.28 -9.25 1.86
CA LEU A 119 22.43 -10.59 1.27
C LEU A 119 23.82 -10.82 0.66
N LEU A 120 24.37 -9.81 -0.03
CA LEU A 120 25.60 -9.95 -0.81
C LEU A 120 26.85 -9.60 0.00
N HIS A 121 26.72 -8.73 1.00
CA HIS A 121 27.82 -8.23 1.82
C HIS A 121 27.48 -8.23 3.32
N PRO A 122 27.20 -9.41 3.93
CA PRO A 122 26.73 -9.48 5.32
C PRO A 122 27.73 -8.93 6.35
N GLN A 123 29.03 -8.93 6.02
CA GLN A 123 30.12 -8.54 6.91
C GLN A 123 30.62 -7.11 6.70
N THR A 124 30.19 -6.43 5.62
CA THR A 124 30.66 -5.09 5.21
C THR A 124 29.51 -4.16 4.84
N SER A 125 28.35 -4.37 5.46
CA SER A 125 27.15 -3.56 5.30
C SER A 125 27.30 -2.19 5.97
N ASP A 126 28.19 -1.36 5.44
CA ASP A 126 28.30 0.04 5.79
C ASP A 126 27.30 0.87 4.96
N THR A 127 27.00 2.09 5.43
CA THR A 127 26.08 3.05 4.82
C THR A 127 26.39 3.27 3.33
N GLY A 128 27.68 3.27 2.97
CA GLY A 128 28.14 3.39 1.57
C GLY A 128 27.71 2.22 0.68
N THR A 129 27.78 0.98 1.17
CA THR A 129 27.43 -0.23 0.42
C THR A 129 25.93 -0.28 0.11
N HIS A 130 25.09 0.15 1.05
CA HIS A 130 23.63 0.27 0.85
C HIS A 130 23.26 1.28 -0.25
N LEU A 131 23.90 2.45 -0.23
CA LEU A 131 23.67 3.51 -1.22
C LEU A 131 24.08 3.07 -2.63
N LEU A 132 25.22 2.37 -2.75
CA LEU A 132 25.70 1.84 -4.03
C LEU A 132 24.70 0.86 -4.64
N TRP A 133 24.25 -0.14 -3.87
CA TRP A 133 23.25 -1.09 -4.35
C TRP A 133 21.91 -0.43 -4.68
N GLY A 134 21.49 0.56 -3.90
CA GLY A 134 20.28 1.35 -4.21
C GLY A 134 20.37 2.10 -5.54
N ILE A 135 21.52 2.72 -5.83
CA ILE A 135 21.78 3.40 -7.11
C ILE A 135 21.80 2.39 -8.27
N VAL A 136 22.49 1.27 -8.11
CA VAL A 136 22.56 0.21 -9.14
C VAL A 136 21.15 -0.30 -9.48
N ILE A 137 20.33 -0.60 -8.48
CA ILE A 137 18.96 -1.07 -8.69
C ILE A 137 18.11 0.00 -9.37
N LEU A 138 18.24 1.26 -8.97
CA LEU A 138 17.53 2.37 -9.61
C LEU A 138 17.88 2.49 -11.09
N LEU A 139 19.17 2.42 -11.44
CA LEU A 139 19.63 2.46 -12.84
C LEU A 139 19.10 1.27 -13.66
N VAL A 140 19.10 0.07 -13.07
CA VAL A 140 18.54 -1.13 -13.70
C VAL A 140 17.04 -0.96 -13.98
N VAL A 141 16.27 -0.45 -13.01
CA VAL A 141 14.83 -0.19 -13.17
C VAL A 141 14.57 0.86 -14.25
N ILE A 142 15.35 1.94 -14.28
CA ILE A 142 15.27 2.97 -15.33
C ILE A 142 15.54 2.33 -16.71
N GLY A 143 16.62 1.55 -16.85
CA GLY A 143 16.95 0.86 -18.10
C GLY A 143 15.87 -0.12 -18.56
N LEU A 144 15.28 -0.88 -17.63
CA LEU A 144 14.14 -1.77 -17.89
C LEU A 144 12.90 -1.00 -18.32
N THR A 145 12.67 0.20 -17.78
CA THR A 145 11.51 1.03 -18.12
C THR A 145 11.61 1.54 -19.57
N PHE A 146 12.81 1.89 -20.05
CA PHE A 146 13.01 2.33 -21.42
C PHE A 146 12.96 1.20 -22.46
N THR A 147 13.31 -0.03 -22.07
CA THR A 147 13.42 -1.19 -22.99
C THR A 147 12.26 -2.19 -22.89
N GLY A 148 11.47 -2.12 -21.82
CA GLY A 148 10.41 -3.07 -21.50
C GLY A 148 9.09 -2.77 -22.21
N SER A 149 8.46 -3.81 -22.77
CA SER A 149 7.04 -3.74 -23.14
C SER A 149 6.18 -3.66 -21.88
N TYR A 150 5.24 -2.71 -21.82
CA TYR A 150 4.28 -2.53 -20.73
C TYR A 150 3.63 -3.87 -20.28
N LYS A 151 3.27 -4.72 -21.24
CA LYS A 151 2.68 -6.04 -20.99
C LYS A 151 3.58 -6.99 -20.18
N ARG A 152 4.91 -6.87 -20.30
CA ARG A 152 5.85 -7.70 -19.51
C ARG A 152 5.93 -7.21 -18.08
N LEU A 153 5.99 -5.89 -17.88
CA LEU A 153 6.02 -5.27 -16.56
C LEU A 153 4.75 -5.60 -15.78
N GLU A 154 3.60 -5.51 -16.44
CA GLU A 154 2.30 -5.88 -15.87
C GLU A 154 2.27 -7.34 -15.39
N LYS A 155 2.68 -8.28 -16.23
CA LYS A 155 2.72 -9.71 -15.86
C LYS A 155 3.69 -9.99 -14.72
N LEU A 156 4.85 -9.33 -14.70
CA LEU A 156 5.83 -9.49 -13.65
C LEU A 156 5.33 -8.92 -12.31
N GLN A 157 4.68 -7.76 -12.33
CA GLN A 157 4.04 -7.17 -11.15
C GLN A 157 2.95 -8.10 -10.58
N LEU A 158 2.08 -8.62 -11.45
CA LEU A 158 1.04 -9.57 -11.05
C LEU A 158 1.63 -10.84 -10.43
N LEU A 159 2.73 -11.36 -10.99
CA LEU A 159 3.44 -12.51 -10.44
C LEU A 159 3.91 -12.26 -9.00
N PHE A 160 4.56 -11.12 -8.73
CA PHE A 160 5.05 -10.80 -7.38
C PHE A 160 3.91 -10.61 -6.38
N VAL A 161 2.81 -9.97 -6.78
CA VAL A 161 1.63 -9.80 -5.91
C VAL A 161 0.98 -11.15 -5.60
N LEU A 162 0.87 -12.05 -6.58
CA LEU A 162 0.35 -13.40 -6.35
C LEU A 162 1.25 -14.21 -5.42
N LEU A 163 2.57 -14.16 -5.63
CA LEU A 163 3.54 -14.83 -4.76
C LEU A 163 3.44 -14.32 -3.31
N MET A 164 3.32 -13.00 -3.13
CA MET A 164 3.12 -12.38 -1.83
C MET A 164 1.82 -12.86 -1.16
N LEU A 165 0.70 -12.91 -1.91
CA LEU A 165 -0.57 -13.39 -1.39
C LEU A 165 -0.48 -14.86 -0.94
N VAL A 166 0.20 -15.71 -1.72
CA VAL A 166 0.45 -17.10 -1.35
C VAL A 166 1.28 -17.18 -0.08
N ALA A 167 2.37 -16.41 0.02
CA ALA A 167 3.22 -16.40 1.21
C ALA A 167 2.47 -15.99 2.49
N VAL A 168 1.66 -14.93 2.41
CA VAL A 168 0.82 -14.47 3.54
C VAL A 168 -0.22 -15.53 3.91
N THR A 169 -0.84 -16.16 2.92
CA THR A 169 -1.84 -17.23 3.15
C THR A 169 -1.20 -18.44 3.84
N VAL A 170 -0.04 -18.89 3.36
CA VAL A 170 0.70 -19.98 4.01
C VAL A 170 1.09 -19.61 5.44
N SER A 171 1.57 -18.38 5.66
CA SER A 171 1.91 -17.89 6.99
C SER A 171 0.70 -17.88 7.94
N LEU A 172 -0.49 -17.51 7.46
CA LEU A 172 -1.73 -17.55 8.25
C LEU A 172 -2.05 -18.97 8.72
N PHE A 173 -1.93 -19.97 7.84
CA PHE A 173 -2.19 -21.37 8.20
C PHE A 173 -1.14 -21.95 9.14
N LEU A 174 0.13 -21.54 9.00
CA LEU A 174 1.21 -21.98 9.90
C LEU A 174 1.06 -21.43 11.32
N ILE A 175 0.56 -20.20 11.47
CA ILE A 175 0.33 -19.56 12.77
C ILE A 175 -0.88 -20.18 13.50
N ASN A 176 -1.81 -20.82 12.77
CA ASN A 176 -3.03 -21.43 13.30
C ASN A 176 -3.80 -20.49 14.25
N PRO A 177 -4.35 -19.38 13.74
CA PRO A 177 -5.06 -18.41 14.56
C PRO A 177 -6.36 -19.01 15.10
N GLU A 178 -6.83 -18.48 16.22
CA GLU A 178 -8.18 -18.76 16.71
C GLU A 178 -9.21 -18.18 15.74
N TRP A 179 -9.73 -19.03 14.85
CA TRP A 179 -10.66 -18.63 13.78
C TRP A 179 -11.91 -17.91 14.30
N GLY A 180 -12.37 -18.27 15.51
CA GLY A 180 -13.50 -17.61 16.16
C GLY A 180 -13.22 -16.15 16.47
N GLU A 181 -12.08 -15.86 17.10
CA GLU A 181 -11.68 -14.48 17.43
C GLU A 181 -11.31 -13.67 16.18
N LEU A 182 -10.65 -14.29 15.20
CA LEU A 182 -10.34 -13.66 13.93
C LEU A 182 -11.62 -13.21 13.20
N LEU A 183 -12.62 -14.08 13.10
CA LEU A 183 -13.90 -13.76 12.48
C LEU A 183 -14.69 -12.73 13.30
N ALA A 184 -14.68 -12.86 14.63
CA ALA A 184 -15.28 -11.89 15.52
C ALA A 184 -14.63 -10.51 15.38
N GLY A 185 -13.32 -10.43 15.13
CA GLY A 185 -12.56 -9.20 14.92
C GLY A 185 -13.06 -8.35 13.74
N PHE A 186 -13.70 -8.95 12.74
CA PHE A 186 -14.32 -8.19 11.64
C PHE A 186 -15.60 -7.44 12.06
N VAL A 187 -16.29 -7.92 13.09
CA VAL A 187 -17.59 -7.37 13.55
C VAL A 187 -17.43 -6.59 14.85
N ASN A 188 -16.42 -6.93 15.67
CA ASN A 188 -16.18 -6.28 16.95
C ASN A 188 -15.59 -4.88 16.74
N VAL A 189 -16.43 -3.87 16.89
CA VAL A 189 -16.04 -2.46 16.84
C VAL A 189 -15.80 -1.99 18.28
N ALA A 190 -14.63 -2.35 18.81
CA ALA A 190 -14.14 -1.82 20.08
C ALA A 190 -13.02 -0.80 19.82
N PRO A 191 -12.92 0.29 20.59
CA PRO A 191 -11.75 1.16 20.54
C PRO A 191 -10.51 0.32 20.89
N PRO A 192 -9.49 0.27 20.03
CA PRO A 192 -8.29 -0.51 20.29
C PRO A 192 -7.59 0.02 21.55
N ASP A 193 -7.08 -0.87 22.38
CA ASP A 193 -6.28 -0.49 23.56
C ASP A 193 -4.86 -1.02 23.41
N TYR A 194 -3.88 -0.28 23.96
CA TYR A 194 -2.51 -0.78 23.99
C TYR A 194 -2.40 -1.96 24.95
N PRO A 195 -1.91 -3.14 24.50
CA PRO A 195 -1.60 -4.22 25.42
C PRO A 195 -0.50 -3.84 26.41
N GLY A 196 -0.54 -4.46 27.59
CA GLY A 196 0.33 -4.11 28.72
C GLY A 196 1.83 -4.17 28.42
N TRP A 197 2.29 -5.05 27.52
CA TRP A 197 3.71 -5.13 27.16
C TRP A 197 4.25 -3.87 26.45
N ILE A 198 3.38 -3.06 25.85
CA ILE A 198 3.79 -1.82 25.17
C ILE A 198 4.27 -0.76 26.17
N THR A 199 3.95 -0.88 27.45
CA THR A 199 4.48 0.04 28.48
C THR A 199 6.00 -0.04 28.60
N GLU A 200 6.62 -1.16 28.22
CA GLU A 200 8.07 -1.35 28.19
C GLU A 200 8.74 -0.59 27.02
N HIS A 201 7.95 -0.15 26.03
CA HIS A 201 8.40 0.64 24.88
C HIS A 201 7.86 2.09 24.97
N PRO A 202 8.57 3.00 25.67
CA PRO A 202 8.12 4.38 25.92
C PRO A 202 7.90 5.20 24.64
N ASP A 203 8.48 4.79 23.51
CA ASP A 203 8.36 5.47 22.22
C ASP A 203 6.97 5.29 21.57
N ILE A 204 6.29 4.21 21.93
CA ILE A 204 4.97 3.82 21.43
C ILE A 204 3.90 4.12 22.48
N SER A 205 4.13 3.77 23.75
CA SER A 205 3.14 3.95 24.82
C SER A 205 2.80 5.41 25.14
N LYS A 206 3.71 6.35 24.87
CA LYS A 206 3.45 7.79 25.06
C LYS A 206 2.56 8.41 23.98
N ARG A 207 2.30 7.69 22.89
CA ARG A 207 1.46 8.19 21.80
C ARG A 207 0.00 7.92 22.13
N PRO A 208 -0.92 8.86 21.90
CA PRO A 208 -2.34 8.54 22.01
C PRO A 208 -2.72 7.52 20.95
N VAL A 209 -3.50 6.50 21.33
CA VAL A 209 -3.92 5.40 20.46
C VAL A 209 -4.48 5.91 19.13
N TRP A 210 -5.35 6.93 19.16
CA TRP A 210 -5.95 7.51 17.96
C TRP A 210 -4.96 8.06 16.94
N VAL A 211 -3.81 8.60 17.38
CA VAL A 211 -2.75 9.08 16.47
C VAL A 211 -2.07 7.89 15.79
N GLU A 212 -1.83 6.82 16.52
CA GLU A 212 -1.24 5.60 15.95
C GLU A 212 -2.23 4.92 14.98
N LEU A 213 -3.51 4.82 15.34
CA LEU A 213 -4.57 4.32 14.46
C LEU A 213 -4.70 5.14 13.18
N SER A 214 -4.69 6.48 13.30
CA SER A 214 -4.73 7.37 12.14
C SER A 214 -3.52 7.18 11.20
N SER A 215 -2.38 6.75 11.75
CA SER A 215 -1.18 6.46 10.95
C SER A 215 -1.36 5.17 10.14
N TYR A 216 -1.95 4.13 10.73
CA TYR A 216 -2.28 2.89 10.00
C TYR A 216 -3.34 3.13 8.93
N VAL A 217 -4.44 3.80 9.28
CA VAL A 217 -5.52 4.15 8.35
C VAL A 217 -5.00 5.06 7.24
N GLY A 218 -4.18 6.05 7.58
CA GLY A 218 -3.56 6.95 6.62
C GLY A 218 -2.72 6.20 5.60
N VAL A 219 -1.85 5.28 6.03
CA VAL A 219 -1.00 4.51 5.12
C VAL A 219 -1.82 3.62 4.19
N ILE A 220 -2.89 3.00 4.69
CA ILE A 220 -3.83 2.19 3.89
C ILE A 220 -4.66 3.06 2.92
N GLY A 221 -4.96 4.29 3.32
CA GLY A 221 -5.59 5.31 2.47
C GLY A 221 -4.65 6.05 1.52
N GLY A 222 -3.33 5.74 1.53
CA GLY A 222 -2.33 6.36 0.66
C GLY A 222 -1.64 7.63 1.20
N GLY A 223 -1.90 8.03 2.44
CA GLY A 223 -1.26 9.17 3.11
C GLY A 223 -0.20 8.75 4.13
N ARG A 224 1.01 9.32 4.06
CA ARG A 224 2.00 9.24 5.15
C ARG A 224 1.92 10.51 6.00
N LEU A 225 1.37 10.42 7.21
CA LEU A 225 1.58 11.46 8.22
C LEU A 225 2.97 11.24 8.84
N ARG A 226 3.99 11.87 8.26
CA ARG A 226 5.37 11.77 8.75
C ARG A 226 5.54 12.71 9.95
N LEU A 227 5.28 12.20 11.16
CA LEU A 227 5.54 12.98 12.37
C LEU A 227 7.06 13.02 12.68
N PRO A 228 7.61 14.16 13.13
CA PRO A 228 9.03 14.51 12.93
C PRO A 228 10.06 13.81 13.84
N ARG A 229 9.74 12.72 14.55
CA ARG A 229 10.60 12.17 15.64
C ARG A 229 11.09 10.74 15.46
N LEU A 230 11.17 10.22 14.23
CA LEU A 230 11.68 8.86 13.96
C LEU A 230 12.97 8.88 13.14
N ARG A 231 14.03 9.48 13.70
CA ARG A 231 15.41 9.37 13.17
C ARG A 231 16.30 8.35 13.89
N HIS A 232 15.85 7.80 15.03
CA HIS A 232 16.71 7.00 15.92
C HIS A 232 16.33 5.51 16.04
N LEU A 233 15.37 5.02 15.25
CA LEU A 233 14.91 3.63 15.29
C LEU A 233 15.11 2.87 13.95
N LEU A 234 15.85 3.45 13.02
CA LEU A 234 16.28 2.80 11.77
C LEU A 234 17.80 2.93 11.57
N ALA A 235 18.53 2.88 12.67
CA ALA A 235 19.97 2.64 12.70
C ALA A 235 20.20 1.39 13.54
#